data_AF-A0A3M0WWF3-F1
#
_entry.id   AF-A0A3M0WWF3-F1
#
_cell.length_a   1.000
_cell.length_b   1.000
_cell.length_c   1.000
_cell.angle_alpha   90.00
_cell.angle_beta   90.00
_cell.angle_gamma   90.00
#
_symmetry.space_group_name_H-M   'P 1'
#
loop_
_entity.id
_entity.type
_entity.pdbx_description
1 polymer ?
#
loop_
_entity_poly.entity_id
_entity_poly.type
_entity_poly.pdbx_seq_one_letter_code
_entity_poly.pdbx_strand_id
1 'polypeptide(L)'
;MKGQRPLLSIPQIITLVVLVIAIFLALSYNRRAQAGQRVGLDEAALQTEVNLAATRQVELRATLVYVESDDYVADYARNEGGYLLPGEKRVVPLVIEATPLPTPVPPPTPDPAVNARPWQAWWRLLTDAPLPTRQP
;
A
#
# COMPACT_ATOMS: atom_id res chain seq x y z
N MET A 1 -41.49 -60.99 50.82
CA MET A 1 -41.46 -59.77 49.99
C MET A 1 -40.17 -59.04 50.31
N LYS A 2 -39.16 -59.10 49.43
CA LYS A 2 -37.82 -58.53 49.70
C LYS A 2 -37.90 -57.01 49.57
N GLY A 3 -37.75 -56.31 50.69
CA GLY A 3 -37.75 -54.85 50.76
C GLY A 3 -36.66 -54.30 49.85
N GLN A 4 -37.06 -53.47 48.91
CA GLN A 4 -36.16 -52.71 48.06
C GLN A 4 -35.32 -51.82 48.98
N ARG A 5 -34.03 -52.15 49.12
CA ARG A 5 -33.07 -51.22 49.72
C ARG A 5 -33.05 -50.00 48.81
N PRO A 6 -33.30 -48.78 49.33
CA PRO A 6 -33.25 -47.60 48.48
C PRO A 6 -31.84 -47.52 47.87
N LEU A 7 -31.77 -47.52 46.54
CA LEU A 7 -30.52 -47.55 45.76
C LEU A 7 -29.67 -46.27 45.95
N LEU A 8 -30.21 -45.29 46.67
CA LEU A 8 -29.60 -44.01 47.02
C LEU A 8 -29.88 -43.74 48.49
N SER A 9 -28.82 -43.58 49.30
CA SER A 9 -28.99 -43.13 50.68
C SER A 9 -29.24 -41.62 50.69
N ILE A 10 -30.02 -41.13 51.67
CA ILE A 10 -30.33 -39.70 51.84
C ILE A 10 -29.08 -38.79 51.74
N PRO A 11 -27.94 -39.08 52.38
CA PRO A 11 -26.76 -38.23 52.22
C PRO A 11 -26.23 -38.21 50.78
N GLN A 12 -26.35 -39.30 50.04
CA GLN A 12 -25.94 -39.39 48.63
C GLN A 12 -26.79 -38.47 47.73
N ILE A 13 -28.08 -38.34 48.03
CA ILE A 13 -28.99 -37.41 47.35
C ILE A 13 -28.58 -35.96 47.65
N ILE A 14 -28.27 -35.65 48.92
CA ILE A 14 -27.83 -34.31 49.31
C ILE A 14 -26.54 -33.92 48.58
N THR A 15 -25.54 -34.82 48.53
CA THR A 15 -24.28 -34.54 47.82
C THR A 15 -24.51 -34.29 46.33
N LEU A 16 -25.41 -35.06 45.70
CA LEU A 16 -25.75 -34.90 44.29
C LEU A 16 -26.45 -33.55 44.04
N VAL A 17 -27.35 -33.15 44.91
CA VAL A 17 -28.02 -31.82 44.84
C VAL A 17 -27.00 -30.69 44.98
N VAL A 18 -26.09 -30.76 45.95
CA VAL A 18 -25.04 -29.73 46.11
C VAL A 18 -24.12 -29.67 44.89
N LEU A 19 -23.74 -30.82 44.32
CA LEU A 19 -22.93 -30.88 43.12
C LEU A 19 -23.63 -30.21 41.92
N VAL A 20 -24.91 -30.51 41.72
CA VAL A 20 -25.71 -29.89 40.64
C VAL A 20 -25.81 -28.38 40.82
N ILE A 21 -26.04 -27.91 42.06
CA ILE A 21 -26.08 -26.48 42.38
C ILE A 21 -24.74 -25.82 42.10
N ALA A 22 -23.63 -26.45 42.49
CA ALA A 22 -22.27 -25.94 42.25
C ALA A 22 -21.95 -25.84 40.74
N ILE A 23 -22.33 -26.86 39.96
CA ILE A 23 -22.18 -26.84 38.49
C ILE A 23 -23.03 -25.72 37.88
N PHE A 24 -24.28 -25.56 38.33
CA PHE A 24 -25.16 -24.51 37.85
C PHE A 24 -24.62 -23.11 38.15
N LEU A 25 -24.10 -22.89 39.36
CA LEU A 25 -23.43 -21.65 39.77
C LEU A 25 -22.21 -21.38 38.87
N ALA A 26 -21.32 -22.36 38.70
CA ALA A 26 -20.13 -22.21 37.85
C ALA A 26 -20.49 -21.83 36.39
N LEU A 27 -21.52 -22.45 35.81
CA LEU A 27 -22.01 -22.12 34.48
C LEU A 27 -22.65 -20.72 34.40
N SER A 28 -23.39 -20.32 35.44
CA SER A 28 -24.07 -19.02 35.50
C SER A 28 -23.09 -17.84 35.65
N TYR A 29 -22.01 -18.03 36.42
CA TYR A 29 -20.96 -17.02 36.59
C TYR A 29 -20.11 -16.85 35.33
N ASN A 30 -19.83 -17.95 34.60
CA ASN A 30 -19.08 -17.89 33.35
C ASN A 30 -19.82 -17.08 32.26
N ARG A 31 -21.16 -17.15 32.21
CA ARG A 31 -21.97 -16.36 31.27
C ARG A 31 -22.00 -14.85 31.58
N ARG A 32 -21.97 -14.47 32.87
CA ARG A 32 -21.97 -13.04 33.28
C ARG A 32 -20.60 -12.38 33.07
N ALA A 33 -19.50 -13.09 33.30
CA ALA A 33 -18.14 -12.57 33.07
C ALA A 33 -17.88 -12.27 31.58
N GLN A 34 -18.45 -13.07 30.67
CA GLN A 34 -18.32 -12.90 29.22
C GLN A 34 -19.16 -11.72 28.68
N ALA A 35 -20.30 -11.41 29.30
CA ALA A 35 -21.15 -10.29 28.88
C ALA A 35 -20.52 -8.92 29.20
N GLY A 36 -19.86 -8.78 30.37
CA GLY A 36 -19.19 -7.53 30.75
C GLY A 36 -17.98 -7.19 29.88
N GLN A 37 -17.20 -8.20 29.48
CA GLN A 37 -16.05 -8.03 28.57
C GLN A 37 -16.47 -7.58 27.17
N ARG A 38 -17.56 -8.13 26.64
CA ARG A 38 -18.07 -7.75 25.30
C ARG A 38 -18.61 -6.33 25.27
N VAL A 39 -19.39 -5.94 26.28
CA VAL A 39 -19.93 -4.57 26.38
C VAL A 39 -18.81 -3.52 26.46
N GLY A 40 -17.72 -3.80 27.19
CA GLY A 40 -16.58 -2.87 27.26
C GLY A 40 -15.78 -2.76 25.96
N LEU A 41 -15.63 -3.87 25.21
CA LEU A 41 -14.98 -3.85 23.90
C LEU A 41 -15.82 -3.13 22.85
N ASP A 42 -17.14 -3.33 22.88
CA ASP A 42 -18.09 -2.67 21.97
C ASP A 42 -18.12 -1.15 22.24
N GLU A 43 -18.08 -0.72 23.50
CA GLU A 43 -18.01 0.69 23.88
C GLU A 43 -16.70 1.36 23.43
N ALA A 44 -15.55 0.70 23.62
CA ALA A 44 -14.27 1.22 23.17
C ALA A 44 -14.16 1.33 21.63
N ALA A 45 -14.72 0.36 20.91
CA ALA A 45 -14.80 0.39 19.46
C ALA A 45 -15.68 1.57 18.99
N LEU A 46 -16.87 1.72 19.56
CA LEU A 46 -17.79 2.80 19.23
C LEU A 46 -17.20 4.18 19.52
N GLN A 47 -16.52 4.33 20.66
CA GLN A 47 -15.84 5.59 21.01
C GLN A 47 -14.74 5.95 19.99
N THR A 48 -14.02 4.95 19.48
CA THR A 48 -13.01 5.15 18.45
C THR A 48 -13.63 5.63 17.14
N GLU A 49 -14.73 5.02 16.72
CA GLU A 49 -15.47 5.44 15.51
C GLU A 49 -16.01 6.88 15.64
N VAL A 50 -16.58 7.24 16.79
CA VAL A 50 -17.06 8.60 17.06
C VAL A 50 -15.92 9.61 16.99
N ASN A 51 -14.77 9.31 17.59
CA ASN A 51 -13.61 10.21 17.57
C ASN A 51 -13.06 10.39 16.14
N LEU A 52 -13.01 9.32 15.34
CA LEU A 52 -12.62 9.40 13.94
C LEU A 52 -13.60 10.25 13.13
N ALA A 53 -14.91 10.03 13.31
CA ALA A 53 -15.94 10.78 12.62
C ALA A 53 -15.92 12.27 12.99
N ALA A 54 -15.74 12.60 14.27
CA ALA A 54 -15.63 13.97 14.76
C ALA A 54 -14.39 14.68 14.18
N THR A 55 -13.24 14.00 14.15
CA THR A 55 -12.01 14.53 13.54
C THR A 55 -12.23 14.84 12.07
N ARG A 56 -12.83 13.90 11.32
CA ARG A 56 -13.12 14.08 9.90
C ARG A 56 -14.10 15.23 9.65
N GLN A 57 -15.09 15.41 10.52
CA GLN A 57 -16.04 16.51 10.42
C GLN A 57 -15.36 17.87 10.59
N VAL A 58 -14.41 17.98 11.51
CA VAL A 58 -13.63 19.22 11.70
C VAL A 58 -12.78 19.52 10.47
N GLU A 59 -12.08 18.52 9.94
CA GLU A 59 -11.27 18.66 8.72
C GLU A 59 -12.13 19.10 7.52
N LEU A 60 -13.25 18.42 7.27
CA LEU A 60 -14.16 18.77 6.18
C LEU A 60 -14.73 20.19 6.33
N ARG A 61 -15.05 20.61 7.55
CA ARG A 61 -15.51 21.99 7.81
C ARG A 61 -14.43 23.01 7.52
N ALA A 62 -13.18 22.75 7.92
CA ALA A 62 -12.06 23.63 7.63
C ALA A 62 -11.84 23.77 6.12
N THR A 63 -11.91 22.66 5.37
CA THR A 63 -11.83 22.67 3.91
C THR A 63 -12.97 23.46 3.27
N LEU A 64 -14.21 23.30 3.75
CA LEU A 64 -15.34 24.08 3.24
C LEU A 64 -15.14 25.58 3.47
N VAL A 65 -14.72 25.98 4.67
CA VAL A 65 -14.42 27.39 4.99
C VAL A 65 -13.33 27.95 4.06
N TYR A 66 -12.28 27.16 3.79
CA TYR A 66 -11.23 27.58 2.86
C TYR A 66 -11.75 27.71 1.43
N VAL A 67 -12.47 26.73 0.91
CA VAL A 67 -13.00 26.74 -0.47
C VAL A 67 -14.01 27.87 -0.68
N GLU A 68 -14.77 28.25 0.35
CA GLU A 68 -15.69 29.39 0.30
C GLU A 68 -15.00 30.76 0.44
N SER A 69 -13.70 30.78 0.74
CA SER A 69 -12.95 32.03 0.94
C SER A 69 -12.51 32.70 -0.37
N ASP A 70 -12.36 34.02 -0.32
CA ASP A 70 -11.81 34.81 -1.43
C ASP A 70 -10.37 34.41 -1.79
N ASP A 71 -9.59 33.93 -0.82
CA ASP A 71 -8.23 33.43 -1.04
C ASP A 71 -8.23 32.23 -1.99
N TYR A 72 -9.17 31.29 -1.81
CA TYR A 72 -9.33 30.16 -2.71
C TYR A 72 -9.73 30.62 -4.12
N VAL A 73 -10.63 31.59 -4.24
CA VAL A 73 -11.02 32.17 -5.53
C VAL A 73 -9.81 32.78 -6.24
N ALA A 74 -8.97 33.52 -5.52
CA ALA A 74 -7.77 34.16 -6.06
C ALA A 74 -6.70 33.13 -6.47
N ASP A 75 -6.52 32.06 -5.69
CA ASP A 75 -5.59 30.97 -6.00
C ASP A 75 -6.05 30.18 -7.23
N TYR A 76 -7.33 29.77 -7.26
CA TYR A 76 -7.94 29.11 -8.42
C TYR A 76 -7.83 29.97 -9.67
N ALA A 77 -8.16 31.26 -9.57
CA ALA A 77 -8.13 32.18 -10.71
C ALA A 77 -6.73 32.23 -11.34
N ARG A 78 -5.66 32.24 -10.54
CA ARG A 78 -4.27 32.31 -11.04
C ARG A 78 -3.76 30.97 -11.56
N ASN A 79 -4.00 29.88 -10.82
CA ASN A 79 -3.36 28.58 -11.06
C ASN A 79 -4.12 27.73 -12.07
N GLU A 80 -5.45 27.71 -11.99
CA GLU A 80 -6.32 26.85 -12.79
C GLU A 80 -7.04 27.67 -13.87
N GLY A 81 -7.57 28.84 -13.51
CA GLY A 81 -8.35 29.69 -14.41
C GLY A 81 -7.51 30.51 -15.39
N GLY A 82 -6.21 30.65 -15.15
CA GLY A 82 -5.30 31.44 -15.98
C GLY A 82 -5.64 32.94 -16.03
N TYR A 83 -6.43 33.43 -15.08
CA TYR A 83 -6.77 34.84 -14.92
C TYR A 83 -5.60 35.62 -14.30
N LEU A 84 -5.56 36.91 -14.62
CA LEU A 84 -4.54 37.86 -14.16
C LEU A 84 -5.22 39.10 -13.59
N LEU A 85 -4.58 39.76 -12.63
CA LEU A 85 -5.07 41.04 -12.12
C LEU A 85 -4.85 42.15 -13.18
N PRO A 86 -5.64 43.23 -13.12
CA PRO A 86 -5.42 44.40 -13.98
C PRO A 86 -3.98 44.92 -13.84
N GLY A 87 -3.25 44.93 -14.96
CA GLY A 87 -1.84 45.39 -15.02
C GLY A 87 -0.79 44.27 -15.00
N GLU A 88 -1.18 43.02 -14.71
CA GLU A 88 -0.27 41.87 -14.79
C GLU A 88 -0.09 41.41 -16.25
N LYS A 89 1.09 40.84 -16.57
CA LYS A 89 1.42 40.33 -17.90
C LYS A 89 1.79 38.85 -17.82
N ARG A 90 1.08 38.01 -18.59
CA ARG A 90 1.43 36.59 -18.75
C ARG A 90 2.65 36.44 -19.65
N VAL A 91 3.72 35.83 -19.15
CA VAL A 91 4.91 35.49 -19.94
C VAL A 91 4.88 34.00 -20.26
N VAL A 92 4.84 33.66 -21.54
CA VAL A 92 4.97 32.27 -22.01
C VAL A 92 6.35 32.12 -22.63
N PRO A 93 7.25 31.29 -22.07
CA PRO A 93 8.55 31.03 -22.69
C PRO A 93 8.35 30.32 -24.03
N LEU A 94 8.81 30.94 -25.13
CA LEU A 94 8.95 30.23 -26.40
C LEU A 94 10.26 29.46 -26.37
N VAL A 95 10.18 28.13 -26.37
CA VAL A 95 11.34 27.28 -26.65
C VAL A 95 11.56 27.31 -28.16
N ILE A 96 12.58 28.05 -28.60
CA ILE A 96 13.02 28.00 -29.98
C ILE A 96 13.87 26.73 -30.09
N GLU A 97 13.32 25.69 -30.71
CA GLU A 97 14.13 24.51 -31.06
C GLU A 97 15.24 24.97 -32.02
N ALA A 98 16.49 24.88 -31.58
CA ALA A 98 17.62 25.11 -32.44
C ALA A 98 17.63 24.03 -33.53
N THR A 99 17.71 24.43 -34.81
CA THR A 99 17.93 23.50 -35.92
C THR A 99 19.14 22.63 -35.58
N PRO A 100 19.01 21.29 -35.50
CA PRO A 100 20.13 20.43 -35.17
C PRO A 100 21.22 20.62 -36.22
N LEU A 101 22.43 20.98 -35.77
CA LEU A 101 23.59 21.01 -36.66
C LEU A 101 23.85 19.58 -37.18
N PRO A 102 24.20 19.41 -38.46
CA PRO A 102 24.52 18.09 -39.00
C PRO A 102 25.70 17.50 -38.22
N THR A 103 25.47 16.33 -37.62
CA THR A 103 26.54 15.55 -36.99
C THR A 103 27.56 15.14 -38.05
N PRO A 104 28.86 15.42 -37.89
CA PRO A 104 29.87 14.98 -38.85
C PRO A 104 29.85 13.46 -38.93
N VAL A 105 29.71 12.94 -40.16
CA VAL A 105 29.78 11.50 -40.42
C VAL A 105 31.23 11.05 -40.18
N PRO A 106 31.48 10.06 -39.30
CA PRO A 106 32.83 9.55 -39.10
C PRO A 106 33.35 8.95 -40.42
N PRO A 107 34.67 9.07 -40.68
CA PRO A 107 35.26 8.46 -41.86
C PRO A 107 35.01 6.94 -41.84
N PRO A 108 34.81 6.29 -43.01
CA PRO A 108 34.59 4.86 -43.06
C PRO A 108 35.79 4.14 -42.45
N THR A 109 35.52 3.21 -41.52
CA THR A 109 36.55 2.31 -40.97
C THR A 109 37.17 1.53 -42.13
N PRO A 110 38.51 1.56 -42.30
CA PRO A 110 39.16 0.79 -43.37
C PRO A 110 38.86 -0.70 -43.22
N ASP A 111 38.40 -1.34 -44.29
CA ASP A 111 38.14 -2.78 -44.28
C ASP A 111 39.47 -3.55 -44.22
N PRO A 112 39.73 -4.32 -43.14
CA PRO A 112 40.96 -5.10 -43.01
C PRO A 112 41.10 -6.19 -44.08
N ALA A 113 40.03 -6.53 -44.81
CA ALA A 113 40.09 -7.47 -45.93
C ALA A 113 40.87 -6.91 -47.13
N VAL A 114 40.95 -5.59 -47.29
CA VAL A 114 41.67 -4.94 -48.41
C VAL A 114 43.17 -5.28 -48.39
N ASN A 115 43.73 -5.49 -47.19
CA ASN A 115 45.14 -5.83 -47.00
C ASN A 115 45.37 -7.31 -46.64
N ALA A 116 44.33 -8.16 -46.69
CA ALA A 116 44.43 -9.55 -46.30
C ALA A 116 44.97 -10.42 -47.45
N ARG A 117 45.86 -11.37 -47.13
CA ARG A 117 46.25 -12.43 -48.07
C ARG A 117 45.09 -13.42 -48.24
N PRO A 118 44.93 -14.10 -49.39
CA PRO A 118 43.80 -14.99 -49.64
C PRO A 118 43.56 -16.04 -48.55
N TRP A 119 44.61 -16.66 -48.03
CA TRP A 119 44.50 -17.66 -46.96
C TRP A 119 43.98 -17.07 -45.63
N GLN A 120 44.24 -15.78 -45.36
CA GLN A 120 43.80 -15.09 -44.15
C GLN A 120 42.29 -14.80 -44.20
N ALA A 121 41.76 -14.51 -45.39
CA ALA A 121 40.33 -14.35 -45.62
C ALA A 121 39.60 -15.68 -45.41
N TRP A 122 40.11 -16.78 -45.96
CA TRP A 122 39.56 -18.12 -45.74
C TRP A 122 39.58 -18.52 -44.26
N TRP A 123 40.68 -18.24 -43.55
CA TRP A 123 40.79 -18.54 -42.13
C TRP A 123 39.71 -17.80 -41.31
N ARG A 124 39.50 -16.51 -41.56
CA ARG A 124 38.46 -15.73 -40.89
C ARG A 124 37.05 -16.28 -41.16
N LEU A 125 36.77 -16.67 -42.40
CA LEU A 125 35.46 -17.21 -42.77
C LEU A 125 35.16 -18.57 -42.11
N LEU A 126 36.20 -19.40 -41.95
CA LEU A 126 36.06 -20.72 -41.33
C LEU A 126 36.01 -20.69 -39.79
N THR A 127 36.65 -19.69 -39.16
CA THR A 127 36.89 -19.72 -37.70
C THR A 127 36.29 -18.55 -36.93
N ASP A 128 35.89 -17.47 -37.61
CA ASP A 128 35.43 -16.21 -37.02
C ASP A 128 36.35 -15.64 -35.90
N ALA A 129 37.63 -16.05 -35.94
CA ALA A 129 38.66 -15.75 -34.94
C ALA A 129 39.77 -14.88 -35.54
N PRO A 130 40.43 -14.02 -34.73
CA PRO A 130 41.58 -13.25 -35.19
C PRO A 130 42.73 -14.19 -35.62
N LEU A 131 43.52 -13.74 -36.62
CA LEU A 131 44.62 -14.53 -37.18
C LEU A 131 45.59 -14.95 -36.07
N PRO A 132 46.02 -16.24 -36.02
CA PRO A 132 47.00 -16.67 -35.04
C PRO A 132 48.33 -15.94 -35.30
N THR A 133 48.70 -15.06 -34.39
CA THR A 133 50.02 -14.40 -34.39
C THR A 133 51.06 -15.43 -33.98
N ARG A 134 51.95 -15.84 -34.88
CA ARG A 134 53.19 -16.51 -34.46
C ARG A 134 54.05 -15.48 -33.73
N GLN A 135 53.95 -15.45 -32.41
CA GLN A 135 55.03 -14.88 -31.59
C GLN A 135 56.28 -15.76 -31.77
N PRO A 136 57.48 -15.16 -31.90
CA PRO A 136 58.74 -15.91 -31.92
C PRO A 136 59.02 -16.61 -30.59
#